data_AF-A0A382EGC1-F1
#
_entry.id   AF-A0A382EGC1-F1
#
_cell.length_a   1.000
_cell.length_b   1.000
_cell.length_c   1.000
_cell.angle_alpha   90.00
_cell.angle_beta   90.00
_cell.angle_gamma   90.00
#
_symmetry.space_group_name_H-M   'P 1'
#
loop_
_entity.id
_entity.type
_entity.pdbx_description
1 polymer ?
#
loop_
_entity_poly.entity_id
_entity_poly.type
_entity_poly.pdbx_seq_one_letter_code
_entity_poly.pdbx_strand_id
1 'polypeptide(L)'
;GIIGTLVGLVGMLQNMSDPKAIGPAMAIALLTTLYGAFLANVVAKPIAEKLDNYSANEQNNCGLIIEGVIEIRRGTMNPRVLSDLLKSRLSPGDRANLAAT
;
A
#
# COMPACT_ATOMS: atom_id res chain seq x y z
N GLY A 1 7.46 18.62 2.37
CA GLY A 1 5.99 18.65 2.58
C GLY A 1 5.57 20.01 3.11
N ILE A 2 4.27 20.17 3.44
CA ILE A 2 3.66 21.43 3.95
C ILE A 2 4.40 22.02 5.16
N ILE A 3 5.03 21.20 6.00
CA ILE A 3 5.82 21.71 7.13
C ILE A 3 7.01 22.55 6.65
N GLY A 4 7.69 22.13 5.57
CA GLY A 4 8.83 22.87 5.02
C GLY A 4 8.44 24.19 4.36
N THR A 5 7.22 24.29 3.80
CA THR A 5 6.71 25.56 3.29
C THR A 5 6.41 26.54 4.41
N LEU A 6 5.94 26.06 5.57
CA LEU A 6 5.72 26.89 6.75
C LEU A 6 7.06 27.42 7.31
N VAL A 7 8.09 26.58 7.38
CA VAL A 7 9.44 27.02 7.81
C VAL A 7 10.02 28.08 6.86
N GLY A 8 9.86 27.89 5.55
CA GLY A 8 10.29 28.89 4.56
C GLY A 8 9.52 30.20 4.66
N LEU A 9 8.20 30.15 4.88
CA LEU A 9 7.36 31.33 5.12
C LEU A 9 7.77 32.08 6.38
N VAL A 10 8.07 31.39 7.48
CA VAL A 10 8.59 32.03 8.70
C VAL A 10 9.91 32.74 8.42
N GLY A 11 10.84 32.10 7.69
CA GLY A 11 12.12 32.71 7.31
C GLY A 11 11.99 33.93 6.38
N MET A 12 10.99 33.93 5.49
CA MET A 12 10.67 35.08 4.65
C MET A 12 10.13 36.26 5.47
N LEU A 13 9.22 35.99 6.40
CA LEU A 13 8.61 37.03 7.23
C LEU A 13 9.63 37.65 8.21
N GLN A 14 10.65 36.90 8.63
CA GLN A 14 11.72 37.40 9.49
C GLN A 14 12.67 38.39 8.81
N ASN A 15 12.85 38.31 7.49
CA ASN A 15 13.80 39.13 6.73
C ASN A 15 13.13 39.95 5.62
N MET A 16 11.88 40.39 5.84
CA MET A 16 11.11 41.15 4.85
C MET A 16 11.79 42.46 4.42
N SER A 17 12.69 42.99 5.24
CA SER A 17 13.43 44.23 5.03
C SER A 17 14.54 44.12 3.98
N ASP A 18 15.03 42.91 3.65
CA ASP A 18 16.06 42.67 2.64
C ASP A 18 15.57 41.69 1.56
N PRO A 19 15.25 42.16 0.35
CA PRO A 19 14.81 41.33 -0.77
C PRO A 19 15.80 40.21 -1.14
N LYS A 20 17.10 40.38 -0.85
CA LYS A 20 18.12 39.36 -1.14
C LYS A 20 17.98 38.13 -0.23
N ALA A 21 17.47 38.31 0.98
CA ALA A 21 17.25 37.23 1.95
C ALA A 21 15.99 36.40 1.66
N ILE A 22 15.07 36.90 0.84
CA ILE A 22 13.80 36.23 0.50
C ILE A 22 14.04 35.05 -0.46
N GLY A 23 14.95 35.18 -1.42
CA GLY A 23 15.26 34.14 -2.41
C GLY A 23 15.70 32.80 -1.79
N PRO A 24 16.67 32.78 -0.86
CA PRO A 24 17.09 31.57 -0.16
C PRO A 24 15.96 30.90 0.64
N ALA A 25 15.14 31.68 1.35
CA ALA A 25 14.00 31.15 2.12
C ALA A 25 12.94 30.50 1.20
N MET A 26 12.72 31.07 0.01
CA MET A 26 11.82 30.52 -1.01
C MET A 26 12.34 29.20 -1.59
N ALA A 27 13.64 29.12 -1.87
CA ALA A 27 14.26 27.91 -2.39
C ALA A 27 14.06 26.73 -1.44
N ILE A 28 14.22 26.93 -0.12
CA ILE A 28 14.00 25.89 0.90
C ILE A 28 12.54 25.42 0.92
N ALA A 29 11.57 26.34 0.84
CA ALA A 29 10.15 26.01 0.80
C ALA A 29 9.79 25.12 -0.42
N LEU A 30 10.34 25.44 -1.59
CA LEU A 30 10.07 24.70 -2.82
C LEU A 30 10.79 23.34 -2.84
N LEU A 31 12.06 23.29 -2.43
CA LEU A 31 12.83 22.06 -2.36
C LEU A 31 12.20 21.07 -1.37
N THR A 32 11.80 21.52 -0.19
CA THR A 32 11.13 20.65 0.78
C THR A 32 9.79 20.12 0.25
N THR A 33 9.07 20.89 -0.56
CA THR A 33 7.84 20.43 -1.23
C THR A 33 8.15 19.36 -2.28
N LEU A 34 9.17 19.59 -3.11
CA LEU A 34 9.65 18.63 -4.11
C LEU A 34 10.09 17.31 -3.46
N TYR A 35 10.98 17.36 -2.47
CA TYR A 35 11.47 16.16 -1.78
C TYR A 35 10.35 15.41 -1.06
N GLY A 36 9.39 16.13 -0.47
CA GLY A 36 8.23 15.52 0.17
C GLY A 36 7.32 14.79 -0.82
N ALA A 37 6.98 15.43 -1.93
CA ALA A 37 6.14 14.82 -2.97
C ALA A 37 6.84 13.64 -3.66
N PHE A 38 8.16 13.75 -3.85
CA PHE A 38 8.98 12.68 -4.41
C PHE A 38 9.01 11.46 -3.50
N LEU A 39 9.35 11.61 -2.21
CA LEU A 39 9.36 10.48 -1.28
C LEU A 39 7.97 9.84 -1.13
N ALA A 40 6.91 10.66 -1.04
CA ALA A 40 5.56 10.16 -0.87
C ALA A 40 5.10 9.32 -2.09
N ASN A 41 5.24 9.86 -3.30
CA ASN A 41 4.68 9.21 -4.49
C ASN A 41 5.62 8.17 -5.12
N VAL A 42 6.93 8.34 -5.03
CA VAL A 42 7.91 7.45 -5.69
C VAL A 42 8.37 6.33 -4.78
N VAL A 43 8.42 6.55 -3.46
CA VAL A 43 8.94 5.55 -2.51
C VAL A 43 7.82 4.97 -1.66
N ALA A 44 7.10 5.80 -0.90
CA ALA A 44 6.14 5.30 0.08
C ALA A 44 4.91 4.65 -0.59
N LYS A 45 4.37 5.26 -1.65
CA LYS A 45 3.18 4.76 -2.34
C LYS A 45 3.33 3.36 -2.96
N PRO A 46 4.39 3.04 -3.75
CA PRO A 46 4.56 1.69 -4.27
C PRO A 46 4.87 0.65 -3.18
N ILE A 47 5.49 1.05 -2.07
CA ILE A 47 5.69 0.16 -0.92
C ILE A 47 4.35 -0.17 -0.25
N ALA A 48 3.50 0.83 -0.05
CA ALA A 48 2.16 0.65 0.50
C ALA A 48 1.31 -0.26 -0.39
N GLU A 49 1.26 0.00 -1.70
CA GLU A 49 0.51 -0.84 -2.65
C GLU A 49 1.01 -2.29 -2.66
N LYS A 50 2.32 -2.51 -2.59
CA LYS A 50 2.86 -3.88 -2.46
C LYS A 50 2.39 -4.55 -1.18
N LEU A 51 2.47 -3.85 -0.05
CA LEU A 51 2.09 -4.41 1.24
C LEU A 51 0.59 -4.72 1.31
N ASP A 52 -0.25 -3.85 0.74
CA ASP A 52 -1.68 -4.08 0.65
C ASP A 52 -2.01 -5.30 -0.21
N ASN A 53 -1.29 -5.51 -1.32
CA ASN A 53 -1.44 -6.72 -2.13
C ASN A 53 -1.06 -8.00 -1.35
N TYR A 54 0.03 -7.97 -0.58
CA TYR A 54 0.39 -9.10 0.29
C TYR A 54 -0.67 -9.34 1.38
N SER A 55 -1.17 -8.29 2.00
CA SER A 55 -2.23 -8.36 3.02
C SER A 55 -3.53 -8.94 2.44
N ALA A 56 -3.92 -8.52 1.24
CA ALA A 56 -5.10 -9.04 0.55
C ALA A 56 -4.96 -10.54 0.21
N ASN A 57 -3.77 -10.97 -0.24
CA ASN A 57 -3.49 -12.38 -0.49
C ASN A 57 -3.57 -13.22 0.80
N GLU A 58 -3.00 -12.72 1.90
CA GLU A 58 -3.06 -13.40 3.20
C GLU A 58 -4.50 -13.49 3.74
N GLN A 59 -5.28 -12.42 3.60
CA GLN A 59 -6.70 -12.42 3.97
C GLN A 59 -7.50 -13.43 3.16
N ASN A 60 -7.26 -13.53 1.85
CA ASN A 60 -7.90 -14.53 1.00
C ASN A 60 -7.51 -15.95 1.45
N ASN A 61 -6.24 -16.21 1.74
CA ASN A 61 -5.78 -17.52 2.22
C ASN A 61 -6.42 -17.90 3.56
N CYS A 62 -6.42 -16.99 4.53
CA CYS A 62 -7.09 -17.19 5.81
C CYS A 62 -8.60 -17.42 5.64
N GLY A 63 -9.25 -16.69 4.73
CA GLY A 63 -10.66 -16.85 4.39
C GLY A 63 -10.97 -18.26 3.85
N LEU A 64 -10.14 -18.77 2.94
CA LEU A 64 -10.28 -20.13 2.39
C LEU A 64 -10.14 -21.20 3.47
N ILE A 65 -9.20 -21.04 4.40
CA ILE A 65 -9.01 -21.97 5.52
C ILE A 65 -10.25 -21.98 6.42
N ILE A 66 -10.77 -20.82 6.78
CA ILE A 66 -11.96 -20.70 7.64
C ILE A 66 -13.18 -21.33 6.96
N GLU A 67 -13.43 -21.02 5.69
CA GLU A 67 -14.53 -21.58 4.92
C GLU A 67 -14.42 -23.10 4.81
N GLY A 68 -13.22 -23.62 4.51
CA GLY A 68 -12.95 -25.06 4.50
C GLY A 68 -13.26 -25.75 5.84
N VAL A 69 -12.83 -25.16 6.96
CA VAL A 69 -13.10 -25.70 8.30
C VAL A 69 -14.59 -25.67 8.65
N ILE A 70 -15.31 -24.59 8.28
CA ILE A 70 -16.75 -24.49 8.50
C ILE A 70 -17.50 -25.56 7.72
N GLU A 71 -17.15 -25.78 6.45
CA GLU A 71 -17.80 -26.79 5.61
C GLU A 71 -17.51 -28.23 6.06
N ILE A 72 -16.27 -28.51 6.53
CA ILE A 72 -15.94 -29.80 7.18
C ILE A 72 -16.81 -30.01 8.43
N ARG A 73 -16.96 -28.98 9.27
CA ARG A 73 -17.75 -29.06 10.50
C ARG A 73 -19.25 -29.24 10.24
N ARG A 74 -19.79 -28.62 9.18
CA ARG A 74 -21.19 -28.78 8.77
C ARG A 74 -21.47 -30.16 8.18
N GLY A 75 -20.46 -30.87 7.70
CA GLY A 75 -20.57 -32.23 7.18
C GLY A 75 -21.51 -32.37 5.96
N THR A 76 -21.91 -31.25 5.35
CA THR A 76 -22.98 -31.21 4.34
C THR A 76 -22.46 -31.48 2.92
N MET A 77 -21.14 -31.41 2.71
CA MET A 77 -20.51 -31.52 1.40
C MET A 77 -19.58 -32.73 1.29
N ASN A 78 -19.67 -33.47 0.17
CA ASN A 78 -18.70 -34.52 -0.16
C ASN A 78 -17.30 -33.89 -0.28
N PRO A 79 -16.26 -34.43 0.39
CA PRO A 79 -14.90 -33.87 0.41
C PRO A 79 -14.31 -33.54 -0.98
N ARG A 80 -14.72 -34.28 -2.02
CA ARG A 80 -14.32 -33.99 -3.41
C ARG A 80 -14.88 -32.67 -3.91
N VAL A 81 -16.17 -32.41 -3.66
CA VAL A 81 -16.85 -31.19 -4.13
C VAL A 81 -16.39 -29.96 -3.34
N LEU A 82 -16.08 -30.12 -2.05
CA LEU A 82 -15.45 -29.07 -1.24
C LEU A 82 -14.07 -28.70 -1.81
N SER A 83 -13.28 -29.69 -2.21
CA SER A 83 -11.97 -29.44 -2.82
C SER A 83 -12.08 -28.68 -4.15
N ASP A 84 -13.09 -28.97 -4.96
CA ASP A 84 -13.31 -28.28 -6.24
C ASP A 84 -13.83 -26.85 -6.07
N LEU A 85 -14.67 -26.62 -5.05
CA LEU A 85 -15.14 -25.28 -4.69
C LEU A 85 -13.98 -24.40 -4.20
N LEU A 86 -13.14 -24.94 -3.30
CA LEU A 86 -11.96 -24.23 -2.80
C LEU A 86 -10.96 -23.96 -3.95
N LYS A 87 -10.70 -24.94 -4.82
CA LYS A 87 -9.87 -24.78 -6.03
C LYS A 87 -10.37 -23.68 -6.97
N SER A 88 -11.69 -23.47 -7.06
CA SER A 88 -12.24 -22.41 -7.91
C SER A 88 -11.91 -20.99 -7.44
N ARG A 89 -11.59 -20.82 -6.14
CA ARG A 89 -11.26 -19.54 -5.51
C ARG A 89 -9.75 -19.23 -5.50
N LEU A 90 -8.89 -20.19 -5.87
CA LEU A 90 -7.46 -19.93 -6.07
C LEU A 90 -7.21 -19.11 -7.34
N SER A 91 -6.09 -18.37 -7.34
CA SER A 91 -5.64 -17.63 -8.52
C SER A 91 -5.41 -18.59 -9.71
N PRO A 92 -5.60 -18.17 -10.97
CA PRO A 92 -5.41 -19.03 -12.14
C PRO A 92 -4.02 -19.69 -12.22
N GLY A 93 -2.98 -19.00 -11.72
CA GLY A 93 -1.62 -19.53 -11.66
C GLY A 93 -1.48 -20.67 -10.64
N ASP A 94 -2.07 -20.51 -9.46
CA ASP A 94 -2.03 -21.54 -8.42
C ASP A 94 -2.90 -22.74 -8.78
N ARG A 95 -4.01 -22.51 -9.51
CA ARG A 95 -4.86 -23.58 -10.08
C ARG A 95 -4.10 -24.47 -11.06
N ALA A 96 -3.22 -23.89 -11.88
CA ALA A 96 -2.41 -24.65 -12.83
C ALA A 96 -1.35 -25.52 -12.11
N ASN A 97 -0.74 -25.02 -11.04
CA ASN A 97 0.23 -25.78 -10.23
C ASN A 97 -0.43 -26.97 -9.49
N LEU A 98 -1.66 -26.79 -8.99
CA LEU A 98 -2.46 -27.85 -8.36
C LEU A 98 -3.00 -28.90 -9.33
N ALA A 99 -3.14 -28.58 -10.62
CA ALA A 99 -3.52 -29.54 -11.65
C ALA A 99 -2.33 -30.32 -12.22
N ALA A 100 -1.10 -29.81 -12.01
CA ALA A 100 0.14 -30.43 -12.45
C ALA A 100 0.76 -31.39 -11.41
N THR A 101 0.20 -31.45 -10.19
CA THR A 101 0.61 -32.34 -9.10
C THR A 101 -0.43 -33.44 -8.91
#